data_AF-A0A3B8V0E1-F1
#
_entry.id   AF-A0A3B8V0E1-F1
#
_cell.length_a   1.000
_cell.length_b   1.000
_cell.length_c   1.000
_cell.angle_alpha   90.00
_cell.angle_beta   90.00
_cell.angle_gamma   90.00
#
_symmetry.space_group_name_H-M   'P 1'
#
loop_
_entity.id
_entity.type
_entity.pdbx_description
1 polymer ?
#
loop_
_entity_poly.entity_id
_entity_poly.type
_entity_poly.pdbx_seq_one_letter_code
_entity_poly.pdbx_strand_id
1 'polypeptide(L)'
;MPRGDYTRVLAEFWADGPDSETPPGHWFTILNDVMDHPEFDRRIGGVGEVLGELEYDVKAYLAMGGCMHDAAITAWGVKGWYDYVRPVSVVRWMAENGQRTDPKLANYHPQGLRLLPGLVEVVTEETIASGERHEHLAGDGNANVGKIAAFCWRGPEFINDPEIDTAGCGWTLAEMWWPYQRPTFVTPNFAGYVSGHSTFSRAAAELMTLMTGSEYFPGGLGEYLARRGQFLVFEDGPSVDVRLQWVSYRDASDQCSLSRIWGGIHPPADDLPGRLMGLVIGPQAWDLAVQLYEGGGGGCAEDINGDGVVNAADLGSLIGNWGCTGPDCVADVNQDGIVNSADLGLVIGAWNQDC
;
A
#
# COMPACT_ATOMS: atom_id res chain seq x y z
N MET A 1 20.61 -2.06 15.75
CA MET A 1 19.24 -1.60 16.05
C MET A 1 18.38 -2.81 16.38
N PRO A 2 17.61 -2.81 17.49
CA PRO A 2 16.66 -3.87 17.80
C PRO A 2 15.60 -4.00 16.71
N ARG A 3 15.29 -5.23 16.27
CA ARG A 3 14.29 -5.47 15.22
C ARG A 3 12.91 -4.95 15.61
N GLY A 4 12.52 -5.11 16.89
CA GLY A 4 11.23 -4.65 17.41
C GLY A 4 11.06 -3.13 17.35
N ASP A 5 12.13 -2.36 17.59
CA ASP A 5 12.09 -0.91 17.41
C ASP A 5 11.86 -0.56 15.93
N TYR A 6 12.64 -1.17 15.04
CA TYR A 6 12.53 -0.90 13.60
C TYR A 6 11.14 -1.21 13.04
N THR A 7 10.58 -2.39 13.35
CA THR A 7 9.29 -2.80 12.78
C THR A 7 8.12 -2.01 13.35
N ARG A 8 8.18 -1.57 14.62
CA ARG A 8 7.15 -0.71 15.23
C ARG A 8 7.21 0.70 14.66
N VAL A 9 8.41 1.28 14.57
CA VAL A 9 8.62 2.59 13.91
C VAL A 9 8.13 2.52 12.47
N LEU A 10 8.46 1.46 11.75
CA LEU A 10 8.01 1.28 10.38
C LEU A 10 6.49 1.18 10.26
N ALA A 11 5.84 0.41 11.14
CA ALA A 11 4.39 0.25 11.16
C ALA A 11 3.67 1.58 11.41
N GLU A 12 4.17 2.41 12.32
CA GLU A 12 3.55 3.69 12.68
C GLU A 12 3.87 4.81 11.70
N PHE A 13 5.11 4.88 11.18
CA PHE A 13 5.50 5.87 10.18
C PHE A 13 4.63 5.82 8.92
N TRP A 14 4.29 4.61 8.46
CA TRP A 14 3.42 4.39 7.30
C TRP A 14 1.98 4.05 7.71
N ALA A 15 1.57 4.28 8.96
CA ALA A 15 0.18 4.05 9.38
C ALA A 15 -0.75 5.18 9.00
N ASP A 16 -0.22 6.40 8.86
CA ASP A 16 -0.94 7.57 8.36
C ASP A 16 -2.25 7.76 9.14
N GLY A 17 -2.10 8.10 10.43
CA GLY A 17 -3.17 8.22 11.41
C GLY A 17 -4.18 9.34 11.09
N PRO A 18 -5.27 9.46 11.88
CA PRO A 18 -6.37 10.40 11.60
C PRO A 18 -5.95 11.89 11.69
N ASP A 19 -4.85 12.18 12.38
CA ASP A 19 -4.26 13.51 12.51
C ASP A 19 -3.07 13.75 11.56
N SER A 20 -2.80 12.82 10.64
CA SER A 20 -1.77 12.96 9.59
C SER A 20 -2.39 12.91 8.20
N GLU A 21 -1.55 13.15 7.18
CA GLU A 21 -1.92 12.85 5.81
C GLU A 21 -2.30 11.37 5.71
N THR A 22 -3.44 11.06 5.09
CA THR A 22 -3.77 9.66 4.70
C THR A 22 -2.70 9.13 3.74
N PRO A 23 -2.62 7.81 3.45
CA PRO A 23 -1.57 7.24 2.60
C PRO A 23 -1.25 7.96 1.28
N PRO A 24 -2.24 8.42 0.48
CA PRO A 24 -1.92 9.22 -0.71
C PRO A 24 -1.25 10.55 -0.37
N GLY A 25 -1.64 11.20 0.73
CA GLY A 25 -1.07 12.47 1.19
C GLY A 25 0.38 12.34 1.70
N HIS A 26 0.76 11.22 2.31
CA HIS A 26 2.17 10.96 2.67
C HIS A 26 3.09 11.06 1.44
N TRP A 27 2.64 10.58 0.29
CA TRP A 27 3.41 10.69 -0.96
C TRP A 27 3.48 12.12 -1.52
N PHE A 28 2.54 12.99 -1.17
CA PHE A 28 2.70 14.44 -1.41
C PHE A 28 3.75 15.05 -0.49
N THR A 29 3.83 14.65 0.78
CA THR A 29 4.89 15.09 1.69
C THR A 29 6.27 14.67 1.18
N ILE A 30 6.43 13.41 0.74
CA ILE A 30 7.66 12.93 0.11
C ILE A 30 7.98 13.71 -1.17
N LEU A 31 6.98 13.98 -2.01
CA LEU A 31 7.16 14.78 -3.22
C LEU A 31 7.66 16.19 -2.89
N ASN A 32 7.07 16.85 -1.89
CA ASN A 32 7.51 18.17 -1.44
C ASN A 32 8.95 18.14 -0.93
N ASP A 33 9.30 17.18 -0.06
CA ASP A 33 10.67 17.02 0.44
C ASP A 33 11.69 16.82 -0.70
N VAL A 34 11.31 16.08 -1.74
CA VAL A 34 12.12 15.88 -2.94
C VAL A 34 12.28 17.18 -3.73
N MET A 35 11.20 17.94 -3.93
CA MET A 35 11.23 19.18 -4.72
C MET A 35 11.96 20.33 -4.01
N ASP A 36 11.93 20.34 -2.67
CA ASP A 36 12.61 21.31 -1.81
C ASP A 36 14.11 20.99 -1.63
N HIS A 37 14.56 19.78 -2.03
CA HIS A 37 15.94 19.39 -1.89
C HIS A 37 16.87 20.30 -2.72
N PRO A 38 18.02 20.78 -2.19
CA PRO A 38 18.92 21.69 -2.91
C PRO A 38 19.50 21.14 -4.23
N GLU A 39 19.60 19.82 -4.32
CA GLU A 39 20.08 19.10 -5.52
C GLU A 39 18.95 18.68 -6.47
N PHE A 40 17.71 19.12 -6.23
CA PHE A 40 16.58 18.77 -7.08
C PHE A 40 16.65 19.46 -8.45
N ASP A 41 16.47 18.67 -9.51
CA ASP A 41 16.44 19.16 -10.89
C ASP A 41 15.01 19.32 -11.38
N ARG A 42 14.57 20.57 -11.64
CA ARG A 42 13.21 20.90 -12.10
C ARG A 42 13.02 20.68 -13.61
N ARG A 43 13.65 19.66 -14.17
CA ARG A 43 13.36 19.17 -15.52
C ARG A 43 12.26 18.14 -15.42
N ILE A 44 11.08 18.46 -15.93
CA ILE A 44 9.96 17.52 -15.95
C ILE A 44 10.35 16.32 -16.84
N GLY A 45 10.24 15.11 -16.32
CA GLY A 45 10.75 13.90 -17.00
C GLY A 45 12.27 13.72 -16.95
N GLY A 46 13.00 14.58 -16.21
CA GLY A 46 14.48 14.60 -16.15
C GLY A 46 15.18 15.05 -17.43
N VAL A 47 14.44 15.57 -18.41
CA VAL A 47 14.96 16.01 -19.71
C VAL A 47 14.44 17.40 -20.07
N GLY A 48 15.03 18.03 -21.08
CA GLY A 48 14.56 19.32 -21.59
C GLY A 48 14.96 20.52 -20.72
N GLU A 49 14.10 21.54 -20.73
CA GLU A 49 14.34 22.80 -20.04
C GLU A 49 14.07 22.70 -18.54
N VAL A 50 14.81 23.50 -17.76
CA VAL A 50 14.55 23.63 -16.32
C VAL A 50 13.35 24.55 -16.16
N LEU A 51 12.26 24.03 -15.58
CA LEU A 51 11.04 24.79 -15.36
C LEU A 51 11.16 25.74 -14.18
N GLY A 52 10.33 26.77 -14.18
CA GLY A 52 10.10 27.59 -13.00
C GLY A 52 9.39 26.80 -11.89
N GLU A 53 9.62 27.19 -10.64
CA GLU A 53 9.07 26.53 -9.44
C GLU A 53 7.56 26.32 -9.53
N LEU A 54 6.79 27.40 -9.73
CA LEU A 54 5.32 27.32 -9.83
C LEU A 54 4.85 26.38 -10.96
N GLU A 55 5.53 26.41 -12.11
CA GLU A 55 5.13 25.56 -13.24
C GLU A 55 5.40 24.09 -12.94
N TYR A 56 6.57 23.77 -12.39
CA TYR A 56 6.91 22.41 -11.99
C TYR A 56 5.94 21.89 -10.92
N ASP A 57 5.66 22.69 -9.90
CA ASP A 57 4.79 22.31 -8.78
C ASP A 57 3.37 21.99 -9.27
N VAL A 58 2.80 22.84 -10.14
CA VAL A 58 1.48 22.59 -10.73
C VAL A 58 1.46 21.30 -11.54
N LYS A 59 2.48 21.07 -12.37
CA LYS A 59 2.61 19.85 -13.16
C LYS A 59 2.75 18.62 -12.26
N ALA A 60 3.63 18.67 -11.26
CA ALA A 60 3.90 17.58 -10.35
C ALA A 60 2.68 17.20 -9.50
N TYR A 61 1.94 18.19 -8.99
CA TYR A 61 0.71 17.96 -8.25
C TYR A 61 -0.42 17.42 -9.13
N LEU A 62 -0.51 17.85 -10.39
CA LEU A 62 -1.47 17.28 -11.35
C LEU A 62 -1.21 15.79 -11.55
N ALA A 63 0.04 15.41 -11.83
CA ALA A 63 0.44 14.02 -12.02
C ALA A 63 0.23 13.18 -10.76
N MET A 64 0.73 13.65 -9.60
CA MET A 64 0.61 12.92 -8.33
C MET A 64 -0.86 12.80 -7.90
N GLY A 65 -1.65 13.86 -8.04
CA GLY A 65 -3.08 13.85 -7.72
C GLY A 65 -3.87 12.86 -8.58
N GLY A 66 -3.67 12.88 -9.91
CA GLY A 66 -4.28 11.91 -10.82
C GLY A 66 -3.88 10.48 -10.49
N CYS A 67 -2.57 10.24 -10.32
CA CYS A 67 -2.04 8.92 -9.95
C CYS A 67 -2.63 8.38 -8.64
N MET A 68 -2.70 9.22 -7.60
CA MET A 68 -3.31 8.83 -6.32
C MET A 68 -4.81 8.59 -6.48
N HIS A 69 -5.51 9.36 -7.32
CA HIS A 69 -6.92 9.14 -7.57
C HIS A 69 -7.18 7.78 -8.26
N ASP A 70 -6.43 7.47 -9.31
CA ASP A 70 -6.56 6.21 -10.05
C ASP A 70 -6.15 5.00 -9.19
N ALA A 71 -5.12 5.15 -8.36
CA ALA A 71 -4.74 4.17 -7.36
C ALA A 71 -5.89 3.90 -6.36
N ALA A 72 -6.60 4.94 -5.92
CA ALA A 72 -7.75 4.79 -5.05
C ALA A 72 -8.92 4.09 -5.76
N ILE A 73 -9.31 4.52 -6.96
CA ILE A 73 -10.39 3.89 -7.73
C ILE A 73 -10.10 2.40 -7.91
N THR A 74 -8.89 2.06 -8.32
CA THR A 74 -8.52 0.68 -8.60
C THR A 74 -8.49 -0.16 -7.32
N ALA A 75 -7.82 0.32 -6.26
CA ALA A 75 -7.73 -0.42 -5.00
C ALA A 75 -9.10 -0.61 -4.34
N TRP A 76 -9.97 0.41 -4.34
CA TRP A 76 -11.31 0.31 -3.77
C TRP A 76 -12.25 -0.53 -4.64
N GLY A 77 -12.12 -0.49 -5.97
CA GLY A 77 -12.84 -1.39 -6.86
C GLY A 77 -12.55 -2.86 -6.55
N VAL A 78 -11.27 -3.20 -6.37
CA VAL A 78 -10.84 -4.55 -5.98
C VAL A 78 -11.33 -4.92 -4.57
N LYS A 79 -11.23 -4.01 -3.60
CA LYS A 79 -11.74 -4.22 -2.23
C LYS A 79 -13.24 -4.50 -2.21
N GLY A 80 -14.02 -3.71 -2.95
CA GLY A 80 -15.46 -3.86 -3.06
C GLY A 80 -15.87 -5.16 -3.75
N TRP A 81 -15.08 -5.62 -4.74
CA TRP A 81 -15.35 -6.87 -5.45
C TRP A 81 -15.08 -8.12 -4.60
N TYR A 82 -13.93 -8.18 -3.92
CA TYR A 82 -13.52 -9.39 -3.20
C TYR A 82 -14.02 -9.45 -1.75
N ASP A 83 -14.35 -8.31 -1.13
CA ASP A 83 -14.79 -8.20 0.27
C ASP A 83 -13.97 -9.07 1.25
N TYR A 84 -12.65 -9.04 1.06
CA TYR A 84 -11.73 -9.97 1.71
C TYR A 84 -11.51 -9.64 3.20
N VAL A 85 -11.47 -10.69 4.02
CA VAL A 85 -11.40 -10.61 5.48
C VAL A 85 -10.02 -10.16 6.00
N ARG A 86 -9.99 -9.54 7.19
CA ARG A 86 -8.77 -9.04 7.84
C ARG A 86 -8.09 -10.10 8.72
N PRO A 87 -6.76 -10.01 8.95
CA PRO A 87 -6.01 -10.97 9.77
C PRO A 87 -6.58 -11.20 11.16
N VAL A 88 -7.01 -10.14 11.87
CA VAL A 88 -7.57 -10.26 13.22
C VAL A 88 -8.77 -11.22 13.26
N SER A 89 -9.68 -11.12 12.29
CA SER A 89 -10.85 -11.99 12.21
C SER A 89 -10.45 -13.43 11.89
N VAL A 90 -9.54 -13.62 10.93
CA VAL A 90 -9.12 -14.96 10.49
C VAL A 90 -8.33 -15.68 11.56
N VAL A 91 -7.36 -15.01 12.20
CA VAL A 91 -6.53 -15.59 13.27
C VAL A 91 -7.38 -16.02 14.44
N ARG A 92 -8.29 -15.15 14.91
CA ARG A 92 -9.15 -15.47 16.05
C ARG A 92 -10.11 -16.61 15.74
N TRP A 93 -10.78 -16.57 14.58
CA TRP A 93 -11.68 -17.65 14.16
C TRP A 93 -10.97 -19.01 14.00
N MET A 94 -9.75 -19.02 13.41
CA MET A 94 -8.96 -20.25 13.34
C MET A 94 -8.51 -20.73 14.72
N ALA A 95 -8.22 -19.82 15.66
CA ALA A 95 -7.84 -20.18 17.03
C ALA A 95 -9.01 -20.81 17.80
N GLU A 96 -10.21 -20.24 17.68
CA GLU A 96 -11.45 -20.76 18.28
C GLU A 96 -11.78 -22.18 17.79
N ASN A 97 -11.48 -22.47 16.52
CA ASN A 97 -11.63 -23.82 15.96
C ASN A 97 -10.63 -24.85 16.53
N GLY A 98 -9.52 -24.42 17.13
CA GLY A 98 -8.46 -25.30 17.62
C GLY A 98 -7.25 -25.37 16.67
N GLN A 99 -6.60 -26.54 16.59
CA GLN A 99 -5.37 -26.71 15.81
C GLN A 99 -5.53 -27.65 14.61
N ARG A 100 -4.82 -27.39 13.51
CA ARG A 100 -4.87 -28.23 12.29
C ARG A 100 -3.61 -29.04 12.00
N THR A 101 -2.59 -28.96 12.86
CA THR A 101 -1.27 -29.55 12.61
C THR A 101 -1.25 -31.07 12.78
N ASP A 102 -1.89 -31.60 13.83
CA ASP A 102 -1.87 -33.03 14.12
C ASP A 102 -3.28 -33.55 14.47
N PRO A 103 -3.89 -34.41 13.64
CA PRO A 103 -5.20 -34.99 13.92
C PRO A 103 -5.26 -35.92 15.15
N LYS A 104 -4.10 -36.25 15.74
CA LYS A 104 -4.03 -37.08 16.96
C LYS A 104 -4.00 -36.25 18.24
N LEU A 105 -3.71 -34.95 18.15
CA LEU A 105 -3.74 -34.05 19.30
C LEU A 105 -5.18 -33.62 19.59
N ALA A 106 -5.43 -33.25 20.85
CA ALA A 106 -6.70 -32.68 21.26
C ALA A 106 -7.02 -31.40 20.47
N ASN A 107 -8.31 -31.06 20.42
CA ASN A 107 -8.81 -29.86 19.75
C ASN A 107 -8.36 -29.76 18.28
N TYR A 108 -8.32 -30.89 17.57
CA TYR A 108 -8.02 -30.90 16.14
C TYR A 108 -9.21 -30.39 15.33
N HIS A 109 -8.96 -29.48 14.40
CA HIS A 109 -9.92 -29.04 13.40
C HIS A 109 -9.20 -28.71 12.08
N PRO A 110 -9.67 -29.15 10.91
CA PRO A 110 -9.00 -28.89 9.63
C PRO A 110 -8.90 -27.39 9.27
N GLN A 111 -9.79 -26.57 9.83
CA GLN A 111 -9.78 -25.11 9.69
C GLN A 111 -9.19 -24.39 10.91
N GLY A 112 -8.49 -25.12 11.80
CA GLY A 112 -7.83 -24.56 12.97
C GLY A 112 -6.49 -23.88 12.65
N LEU A 113 -5.86 -23.30 13.67
CA LEU A 113 -4.53 -22.71 13.57
C LEU A 113 -3.45 -23.79 13.41
N ARG A 114 -2.39 -23.46 12.66
CA ARG A 114 -1.21 -24.31 12.59
C ARG A 114 -0.36 -24.09 13.85
N LEU A 115 -0.06 -25.15 14.57
CA LEU A 115 0.94 -25.14 15.64
C LEU A 115 2.34 -24.89 15.08
N LEU A 116 3.08 -24.01 15.75
CA LEU A 116 4.45 -23.62 15.47
C LEU A 116 5.23 -23.67 16.78
N PRO A 117 6.16 -24.63 16.97
CA PRO A 117 6.90 -24.75 18.23
C PRO A 117 7.53 -23.42 18.67
N GLY A 118 7.29 -23.01 19.93
CA GLY A 118 7.78 -21.76 20.49
C GLY A 118 7.03 -20.50 20.05
N LEU A 119 5.97 -20.61 19.22
CA LEU A 119 5.20 -19.47 18.71
C LEU A 119 3.69 -19.66 18.75
N VAL A 120 3.18 -20.85 18.44
CA VAL A 120 1.75 -21.18 18.45
C VAL A 120 1.60 -22.59 19.01
N GLU A 121 1.02 -22.70 20.19
CA GLU A 121 0.98 -23.93 20.97
C GLU A 121 -0.41 -24.18 21.56
N VAL A 122 -0.70 -25.45 21.90
CA VAL A 122 -1.88 -25.79 22.68
C VAL A 122 -1.57 -25.53 24.15
N VAL A 123 -2.49 -24.90 24.86
CA VAL A 123 -2.45 -24.80 26.33
C VAL A 123 -2.73 -26.18 26.92
N THR A 124 -1.77 -26.79 27.60
CA THR A 124 -1.92 -28.07 28.29
C THR A 124 -1.75 -27.91 29.80
N GLU A 125 -2.19 -28.91 30.58
CA GLU A 125 -1.97 -28.97 32.04
C GLU A 125 -0.50 -28.79 32.41
N GLU A 126 0.42 -29.33 31.60
CA GLU A 126 1.86 -29.18 31.79
C GLU A 126 2.28 -27.73 31.59
N THR A 127 1.80 -27.07 30.54
CA THR A 127 2.21 -25.68 30.23
C THR A 127 1.63 -24.64 31.18
N ILE A 128 0.55 -24.96 31.88
CA ILE A 128 -0.07 -24.07 32.88
C ILE A 128 0.39 -24.38 34.31
N ALA A 129 1.25 -25.37 34.49
CA ALA A 129 1.81 -25.68 35.80
C ALA A 129 2.61 -24.49 36.36
N SER A 130 2.82 -24.46 37.68
CA SER A 130 3.47 -23.31 38.30
C SER A 130 4.90 -23.13 37.80
N GLY A 131 5.23 -21.91 37.35
CA GLY A 131 6.49 -21.56 36.72
C GLY A 131 6.57 -21.85 35.21
N GLU A 132 5.53 -22.43 34.61
CA GLU A 132 5.49 -22.75 33.18
C GLU A 132 4.90 -21.62 32.34
N ARG A 133 5.21 -21.67 31.04
CA ARG A 133 5.01 -20.55 30.10
C ARG A 133 3.56 -20.10 29.87
N HIS A 134 2.58 -20.94 30.18
CA HIS A 134 1.15 -20.63 30.08
C HIS A 134 0.46 -20.55 31.45
N GLU A 135 1.19 -20.50 32.58
CA GLU A 135 0.62 -20.43 33.94
C GLU A 135 -0.47 -19.33 34.05
N HIS A 136 -0.18 -18.13 33.53
CA HIS A 136 -1.10 -16.99 33.53
C HIS A 136 -2.29 -17.14 32.56
N LEU A 137 -2.28 -18.16 31.71
CA LEU A 137 -3.35 -18.43 30.74
C LEU A 137 -4.32 -19.52 31.21
N ALA A 138 -4.13 -20.15 32.37
CA ALA A 138 -4.97 -21.27 32.83
C ALA A 138 -6.48 -20.97 32.80
N GLY A 139 -6.87 -19.75 33.20
CA GLY A 139 -8.26 -19.36 33.41
C GLY A 139 -8.88 -20.04 34.63
N ASP A 140 -10.08 -19.60 35.01
CA ASP A 140 -10.78 -20.16 36.16
C ASP A 140 -11.07 -21.66 35.97
N GLY A 141 -10.63 -22.48 36.92
CA GLY A 141 -10.80 -23.93 36.84
C GLY A 141 -10.12 -24.58 35.63
N ASN A 142 -9.01 -24.01 35.16
CA ASN A 142 -8.27 -24.47 33.97
C ASN A 142 -9.09 -24.39 32.67
N ALA A 143 -10.05 -23.47 32.58
CA ALA A 143 -10.98 -23.34 31.44
C ALA A 143 -10.31 -23.12 30.07
N ASN A 144 -9.04 -22.70 30.03
CA ASN A 144 -8.32 -22.48 28.78
C ASN A 144 -7.45 -23.67 28.35
N VAL A 145 -7.39 -24.77 29.10
CA VAL A 145 -6.73 -26.00 28.65
C VAL A 145 -7.39 -26.51 27.36
N GLY A 146 -6.57 -26.80 26.35
CA GLY A 146 -7.00 -27.18 25.00
C GLY A 146 -7.11 -26.00 24.02
N LYS A 147 -7.15 -24.75 24.50
CA LYS A 147 -7.12 -23.56 23.63
C LYS A 147 -5.74 -23.34 23.00
N ILE A 148 -5.70 -22.48 21.99
CA ILE A 148 -4.47 -22.11 21.30
C ILE A 148 -3.88 -20.85 21.92
N ALA A 149 -2.61 -20.93 22.33
CA ALA A 149 -1.80 -19.81 22.75
C ALA A 149 -0.83 -19.40 21.63
N ALA A 150 -0.54 -18.10 21.53
CA ALA A 150 0.46 -17.55 20.63
C ALA A 150 1.45 -16.65 21.37
N PHE A 151 2.73 -16.72 21.01
CA PHE A 151 3.76 -15.81 21.51
C PHE A 151 3.87 -14.61 20.57
N CYS A 152 3.31 -13.48 20.98
CA CYS A 152 3.22 -12.27 20.15
C CYS A 152 3.24 -11.00 21.01
N TRP A 153 3.10 -9.83 20.38
CA TRP A 153 2.80 -8.59 21.10
C TRP A 153 1.54 -8.79 21.95
N ARG A 154 1.60 -8.43 23.24
CA ARG A 154 0.55 -8.78 24.20
C ARG A 154 -0.74 -7.99 24.01
N GLY A 155 -0.71 -6.92 23.23
CA GLY A 155 -1.88 -6.14 22.89
C GLY A 155 -2.10 -4.94 23.81
N PRO A 156 -3.12 -4.14 23.48
CA PRO A 156 -3.36 -2.85 24.13
C PRO A 156 -3.82 -2.95 25.58
N GLU A 157 -4.34 -4.11 26.03
CA GLU A 157 -4.73 -4.31 27.43
C GLU A 157 -3.55 -4.25 28.41
N PHE A 158 -2.31 -4.34 27.90
CA PHE A 158 -1.08 -4.22 28.69
C PHE A 158 -0.50 -2.79 28.67
N ILE A 159 -1.25 -1.81 28.14
CA ILE A 159 -0.84 -0.42 27.97
C ILE A 159 -1.89 0.45 28.65
N ASN A 160 -1.57 1.00 29.83
CA ASN A 160 -2.45 1.95 30.51
C ASN A 160 -2.13 3.38 30.06
N ASP A 161 -0.83 3.69 29.96
CA ASP A 161 -0.31 4.97 29.51
C ASP A 161 0.73 4.74 28.40
N PRO A 162 0.40 5.05 27.12
CA PRO A 162 1.30 4.82 26.01
C PRO A 162 2.57 5.69 26.03
N GLU A 163 2.66 6.69 26.92
CA GLU A 163 3.89 7.49 27.09
C GLU A 163 4.97 6.78 27.92
N ILE A 164 4.60 5.75 28.69
CA ILE A 164 5.52 5.07 29.63
C ILE A 164 5.42 3.54 29.63
N ASP A 165 4.31 2.98 29.13
CA ASP A 165 4.08 1.55 29.12
C ASP A 165 4.51 0.92 27.80
N THR A 166 5.00 -0.31 27.87
CA THR A 166 5.17 -1.19 26.71
C THR A 166 4.42 -2.49 26.94
N ALA A 167 3.65 -2.94 25.95
CA ALA A 167 2.99 -4.24 26.07
C ALA A 167 4.02 -5.35 25.96
N GLY A 168 5.09 -5.20 25.17
CA GLY A 168 6.09 -6.24 24.97
C GLY A 168 5.51 -7.54 24.38
N CYS A 169 6.32 -8.59 24.33
CA CYS A 169 5.91 -9.90 23.80
C CYS A 169 5.71 -10.92 24.91
N GLY A 170 4.71 -11.79 24.75
CA GLY A 170 4.41 -12.87 25.68
C GLY A 170 3.35 -13.82 25.12
N TRP A 171 3.10 -14.90 25.85
CA TRP A 171 2.02 -15.84 25.51
C TRP A 171 0.66 -15.21 25.79
N THR A 172 -0.20 -15.19 24.79
CA THR A 172 -1.60 -14.78 24.88
C THR A 172 -2.49 -15.85 24.26
N LEU A 173 -3.78 -15.87 24.59
CA LEU A 173 -4.72 -16.70 23.85
C LEU A 173 -4.85 -16.17 22.41
N ALA A 174 -4.71 -17.04 21.42
CA ALA A 174 -4.73 -16.64 20.02
C ALA A 174 -6.12 -16.13 19.57
N GLU A 175 -7.20 -16.58 20.23
CA GLU A 175 -8.56 -16.03 20.04
C GLU A 175 -8.69 -14.56 20.53
N MET A 176 -7.72 -14.09 21.31
CA MET A 176 -7.63 -12.71 21.79
C MET A 176 -6.54 -11.91 21.06
N TRP A 177 -5.92 -12.47 20.01
CA TRP A 177 -4.79 -11.86 19.32
C TRP A 177 -5.11 -10.45 18.80
N TRP A 178 -4.16 -9.53 18.92
CA TRP A 178 -4.26 -8.17 18.39
C TRP A 178 -3.16 -7.89 17.37
N PRO A 179 -3.50 -7.27 16.22
CA PRO A 179 -2.52 -6.58 15.38
C PRO A 179 -1.89 -5.40 16.14
N TYR A 180 -0.67 -4.98 15.76
CA TYR A 180 0.02 -3.85 16.37
C TYR A 180 -0.62 -2.53 15.94
N GLN A 181 -1.61 -2.08 16.71
CA GLN A 181 -2.38 -0.85 16.51
C GLN A 181 -3.11 -0.44 17.79
N ARG A 182 -3.43 0.86 17.93
CA ARG A 182 -4.26 1.37 19.04
C ARG A 182 -5.69 0.81 18.98
N PRO A 183 -6.37 0.56 20.11
CA PRO A 183 -7.78 0.13 20.12
C PRO A 183 -8.72 1.08 19.38
N THR A 184 -8.47 2.38 19.49
CA THR A 184 -9.25 3.45 18.84
C THR A 184 -8.93 3.59 17.36
N PHE A 185 -7.76 3.11 16.94
CA PHE A 185 -7.40 2.96 15.54
C PHE A 185 -7.77 1.53 15.13
N VAL A 186 -9.07 1.32 14.98
CA VAL A 186 -9.63 0.02 14.60
C VAL A 186 -8.99 -0.43 13.29
N THR A 187 -8.79 -1.75 13.13
CA THR A 187 -8.44 -2.31 11.81
C THR A 187 -9.32 -1.63 10.77
N PRO A 188 -8.74 -1.02 9.71
CA PRO A 188 -9.51 -0.09 8.87
C PRO A 188 -10.80 -0.74 8.38
N ASN A 189 -11.91 0.00 8.44
CA ASN A 189 -13.28 -0.48 8.26
C ASN A 189 -13.65 -0.76 6.78
N PHE A 190 -12.70 -1.35 6.05
CA PHE A 190 -12.79 -1.78 4.67
C PHE A 190 -12.00 -3.08 4.45
N ALA A 191 -12.40 -3.85 3.42
CA ALA A 191 -11.83 -5.14 3.05
C ALA A 191 -10.28 -5.13 2.97
N GLY A 192 -9.66 -6.26 3.26
CA GLY A 192 -8.20 -6.45 3.27
C GLY A 192 -7.61 -6.40 1.86
N TYR A 193 -8.06 -7.27 0.97
CA TYR A 193 -7.52 -7.40 -0.37
C TYR A 193 -8.04 -6.32 -1.32
N VAL A 194 -7.20 -5.56 -2.02
CA VAL A 194 -5.71 -5.47 -1.93
C VAL A 194 -5.27 -4.42 -0.91
N SER A 195 -4.01 -4.46 -0.48
CA SER A 195 -3.41 -3.40 0.35
C SER A 195 -3.39 -2.08 -0.41
N GLY A 196 -4.21 -1.11 0.03
CA GLY A 196 -4.25 0.23 -0.56
C GLY A 196 -2.91 0.95 -0.42
N HIS A 197 -2.24 0.84 0.73
CA HIS A 197 -0.91 1.44 0.95
C HIS A 197 0.12 0.90 -0.05
N SER A 198 0.05 -0.40 -0.37
CA SER A 198 0.94 -1.00 -1.37
C SER A 198 0.65 -0.47 -2.77
N THR A 199 -0.63 -0.30 -3.13
CA THR A 199 -1.04 0.25 -4.43
C THR A 199 -0.63 1.71 -4.59
N PHE A 200 -1.00 2.58 -3.64
CA PHE A 200 -0.63 4.00 -3.65
C PHE A 200 0.88 4.18 -3.71
N SER A 201 1.59 3.49 -2.83
CA SER A 201 3.03 3.66 -2.70
C SER A 201 3.79 3.19 -3.92
N ARG A 202 3.34 2.11 -4.56
CA ARG A 202 4.00 1.67 -5.79
C ARG A 202 3.68 2.62 -6.94
N ALA A 203 2.43 3.04 -7.11
CA ALA A 203 2.05 3.98 -8.15
C ALA A 203 2.81 5.32 -8.04
N ALA A 204 2.90 5.88 -6.82
CA ALA A 204 3.66 7.10 -6.56
C ALA A 204 5.15 6.94 -6.86
N ALA A 205 5.78 5.83 -6.44
CA ALA A 205 7.20 5.61 -6.69
C ALA A 205 7.53 5.49 -8.18
N GLU A 206 6.69 4.80 -8.96
CA GLU A 206 6.87 4.73 -10.42
C GLU A 206 6.64 6.09 -11.08
N LEU A 207 5.58 6.80 -10.70
CA LEU A 207 5.30 8.15 -11.19
C LEU A 207 6.46 9.10 -10.89
N MET A 208 6.96 9.14 -9.65
CA MET A 208 8.07 10.00 -9.27
C MET A 208 9.34 9.66 -10.04
N THR A 209 9.61 8.38 -10.28
CA THR A 209 10.76 7.95 -11.09
C THR A 209 10.71 8.53 -12.50
N LEU A 210 9.53 8.47 -13.13
CA LEU A 210 9.33 9.02 -14.47
C LEU A 210 9.37 10.55 -14.45
N MET A 211 8.70 11.16 -13.48
CA MET A 211 8.54 12.61 -13.35
C MET A 211 9.85 13.34 -13.06
N THR A 212 10.71 12.80 -12.19
CA THR A 212 12.03 13.38 -11.90
C THR A 212 13.11 12.90 -12.86
N GLY A 213 12.81 11.87 -13.66
CA GLY A 213 13.77 11.16 -14.50
C GLY A 213 14.86 10.40 -13.74
N SER A 214 14.66 10.16 -12.44
CA SER A 214 15.59 9.44 -11.57
C SER A 214 14.82 8.53 -10.63
N GLU A 215 15.26 7.27 -10.48
CA GLU A 215 14.69 6.36 -9.47
C GLU A 215 15.11 6.73 -8.03
N TYR A 216 16.10 7.61 -7.89
CA TYR A 216 16.76 7.95 -6.63
C TYR A 216 16.27 9.26 -6.03
N PHE A 217 16.25 9.33 -4.70
CA PHE A 217 16.10 10.59 -3.98
C PHE A 217 17.26 11.55 -4.35
N PRO A 218 17.00 12.86 -4.48
CA PRO A 218 18.07 13.86 -4.64
C PRO A 218 19.11 13.73 -3.52
N GLY A 219 20.40 13.86 -3.84
CA GLY A 219 21.50 13.60 -2.91
C GLY A 219 21.74 12.11 -2.59
N GLY A 220 20.92 11.20 -3.12
CA GLY A 220 21.09 9.74 -3.07
C GLY A 220 20.56 9.05 -1.81
N LEU A 221 19.92 9.77 -0.88
CA LEU A 221 19.38 9.18 0.34
C LEU A 221 18.24 10.02 0.94
N GLY A 222 17.03 9.47 0.95
CA GLY A 222 15.95 9.94 1.81
C GLY A 222 16.10 9.33 3.21
N GLU A 223 15.85 10.11 4.25
CA GLU A 223 15.94 9.65 5.64
C GLU A 223 14.83 10.20 6.52
N TYR A 224 14.39 9.39 7.48
CA TYR A 224 13.54 9.83 8.59
C TYR A 224 14.12 9.35 9.92
N LEU A 225 14.22 10.25 10.91
CA LEU A 225 14.73 9.94 12.25
C LEU A 225 13.58 9.86 13.27
N ALA A 226 13.25 8.64 13.66
CA ALA A 226 12.42 8.37 14.83
C ALA A 226 13.31 8.40 16.09
N ARG A 227 13.18 9.47 16.87
CA ARG A 227 13.97 9.66 18.09
C ARG A 227 13.51 8.72 19.19
N ARG A 228 14.48 8.23 19.97
CA ARG A 228 14.24 7.38 21.16
C ARG A 228 13.17 7.99 22.07
N GLY A 229 12.13 7.21 22.37
CA GLY A 229 11.04 7.58 23.28
C GLY A 229 10.20 8.78 22.85
N GLN A 230 10.20 9.13 21.55
CA GLN A 230 9.55 10.34 21.05
C GLN A 230 8.77 10.12 19.76
N PHE A 231 8.57 8.86 19.34
CA PHE A 231 7.95 8.58 18.04
C PHE A 231 6.79 7.60 18.11
N LEU A 232 6.92 6.50 18.88
CA LEU A 232 5.83 5.54 18.96
C LEU A 232 4.68 6.15 19.76
N VAL A 233 3.49 6.01 19.20
CA VAL A 233 2.24 6.50 19.74
C VAL A 233 1.47 5.32 20.33
N PHE A 234 1.68 4.08 19.89
CA PHE A 234 0.90 2.95 20.41
C PHE A 234 1.36 2.48 21.79
N GLU A 235 2.65 2.62 22.09
CA GLU A 235 3.32 2.29 23.35
C GLU A 235 4.66 3.06 23.43
N ASP A 236 5.33 3.07 24.59
CA ASP A 236 6.60 3.78 24.73
C ASP A 236 7.68 3.26 23.75
N GLY A 237 8.41 4.21 23.17
CA GLY A 237 9.57 3.94 22.35
C GLY A 237 9.73 4.88 21.13
N PRO A 238 10.65 4.53 20.21
CA PRO A 238 11.53 3.36 20.23
C PRO A 238 12.58 3.39 21.36
N SER A 239 13.18 2.24 21.70
CA SER A 239 14.18 2.17 22.80
C SER A 239 15.53 2.79 22.45
N VAL A 240 15.79 3.01 21.16
CA VAL A 240 16.96 3.69 20.59
C VAL A 240 16.49 4.58 19.44
N ASP A 241 17.34 5.52 19.01
CA ASP A 241 17.09 6.24 17.76
C ASP A 241 17.03 5.24 16.59
N VAL A 242 15.96 5.36 15.80
CA VAL A 242 15.74 4.55 14.60
C VAL A 242 15.74 5.47 13.40
N ARG A 243 16.52 5.10 12.37
CA ARG A 243 16.56 5.82 11.11
C ARG A 243 15.96 4.95 10.02
N LEU A 244 14.91 5.44 9.37
CA LEU A 244 14.42 4.90 8.11
C LEU A 244 15.22 5.55 7.00
N GLN A 245 15.61 4.77 5.99
CA GLN A 245 16.50 5.21 4.92
C GLN A 245 16.06 4.57 3.61
N TRP A 246 16.09 5.36 2.54
CA TRP A 246 15.67 4.96 1.20
C TRP A 246 16.60 5.57 0.16
N VAL A 247 17.18 4.75 -0.70
CA VAL A 247 18.02 5.26 -1.79
C VAL A 247 17.12 5.61 -2.97
N SER A 248 16.14 4.76 -3.25
CA SER A 248 15.15 4.93 -4.31
C SER A 248 13.73 5.15 -3.79
N TYR A 249 12.87 5.74 -4.61
CA TYR A 249 11.43 5.83 -4.31
C TYR A 249 10.80 4.43 -4.14
N ARG A 250 11.33 3.44 -4.86
CA ARG A 250 10.92 2.04 -4.71
C ARG A 250 11.26 1.46 -3.35
N ASP A 251 12.41 1.82 -2.76
CA ASP A 251 12.77 1.40 -1.40
C ASP A 251 11.75 1.92 -0.38
N ALA A 252 11.36 3.19 -0.50
CA ALA A 252 10.32 3.80 0.34
C ALA A 252 8.98 3.07 0.18
N SER A 253 8.58 2.81 -1.07
CA SER A 253 7.37 2.06 -1.41
C SER A 253 7.34 0.64 -0.84
N ASP A 254 8.46 -0.08 -0.93
CA ASP A 254 8.58 -1.43 -0.39
C ASP A 254 8.55 -1.45 1.14
N GLN A 255 9.14 -0.42 1.77
CA GLN A 255 9.08 -0.23 3.21
C GLN A 255 7.64 0.04 3.67
N CYS A 256 6.92 0.93 2.98
CA CYS A 256 5.51 1.23 3.25
C CYS A 256 4.66 -0.03 3.16
N SER A 257 4.87 -0.81 2.12
CA SER A 257 4.15 -2.07 1.89
C SER A 257 4.42 -3.10 3.00
N LEU A 258 5.68 -3.28 3.40
CA LEU A 258 6.06 -4.17 4.51
C LEU A 258 5.50 -3.71 5.86
N SER A 259 5.35 -2.40 6.07
CA SER A 259 4.80 -1.84 7.31
C SER A 259 3.44 -2.44 7.67
N ARG A 260 2.61 -2.76 6.67
CA ARG A 260 1.25 -3.27 6.88
C ARG A 260 1.23 -4.71 7.37
N ILE A 261 2.27 -5.46 7.00
CA ILE A 261 2.51 -6.82 7.49
C ILE A 261 3.03 -6.76 8.92
N TRP A 262 3.98 -5.86 9.22
CA TRP A 262 4.49 -5.67 10.58
C TRP A 262 3.43 -5.13 11.55
N GLY A 263 2.54 -4.25 11.07
CA GLY A 263 1.35 -3.81 11.80
C GLY A 263 0.29 -4.91 11.97
N GLY A 264 0.40 -6.03 11.25
CA GLY A 264 -0.51 -7.17 11.37
C GLY A 264 -1.87 -6.98 10.71
N ILE A 265 -2.03 -6.01 9.79
CA ILE A 265 -3.33 -5.68 9.20
C ILE A 265 -3.55 -6.19 7.77
N HIS A 266 -2.45 -6.58 7.10
CA HIS A 266 -2.45 -7.21 5.79
C HIS A 266 -1.50 -8.43 5.82
N PRO A 267 -1.93 -9.61 5.32
CA PRO A 267 -1.02 -10.69 4.99
C PRO A 267 -0.25 -10.37 3.68
N PRO A 268 0.85 -11.08 3.36
CA PRO A 268 1.58 -10.91 2.10
C PRO A 268 0.72 -11.05 0.83
N ALA A 269 -0.37 -11.81 0.91
CA ALA A 269 -1.32 -12.01 -0.18
C ALA A 269 -2.06 -10.72 -0.58
N ASP A 270 -2.25 -9.78 0.35
CA ASP A 270 -2.89 -8.48 0.07
C ASP A 270 -1.88 -7.48 -0.51
N ASP A 271 -0.60 -7.65 -0.18
CA ASP A 271 0.47 -6.70 -0.49
C ASP A 271 0.96 -6.80 -1.94
N LEU A 272 1.46 -7.97 -2.34
CA LEU A 272 2.11 -8.14 -3.66
C LEU A 272 1.20 -7.73 -4.82
N PRO A 273 -0.09 -8.12 -4.86
CA PRO A 273 -0.98 -7.68 -5.94
C PRO A 273 -1.22 -6.17 -5.94
N GLY A 274 -1.27 -5.53 -4.76
CA GLY A 274 -1.33 -4.07 -4.66
C GLY A 274 -0.12 -3.39 -5.31
N ARG A 275 1.09 -3.91 -5.06
CA ARG A 275 2.30 -3.43 -5.76
C ARG A 275 2.21 -3.65 -7.27
N LEU A 276 1.78 -4.83 -7.73
CA LEU A 276 1.63 -5.10 -9.16
C LEU A 276 0.66 -4.13 -9.84
N MET A 277 -0.42 -3.73 -9.16
CA MET A 277 -1.33 -2.70 -9.66
C MET A 277 -0.63 -1.35 -9.78
N GLY A 278 0.14 -0.94 -8.77
CA GLY A 278 0.87 0.34 -8.83
C GLY A 278 1.94 0.39 -9.93
N LEU A 279 2.53 -0.76 -10.31
CA LEU A 279 3.46 -0.85 -11.46
C LEU A 279 2.80 -0.50 -12.80
N VAL A 280 1.47 -0.63 -12.88
CA VAL A 280 0.68 -0.29 -14.08
C VAL A 280 0.16 1.14 -13.98
N ILE A 281 -0.40 1.51 -12.82
CA ILE A 281 -1.07 2.80 -12.60
C ILE A 281 -0.08 3.97 -12.69
N GLY A 282 1.11 3.85 -12.09
CA GLY A 282 2.08 4.95 -12.07
C GLY A 282 2.51 5.42 -13.47
N PRO A 283 2.97 4.51 -14.35
CA PRO A 283 3.28 4.86 -15.73
C PRO A 283 2.09 5.39 -16.53
N GLN A 284 0.90 4.80 -16.40
CA GLN A 284 -0.30 5.27 -17.10
C GLN A 284 -0.70 6.70 -16.67
N ALA A 285 -0.62 6.98 -15.37
CA ALA A 285 -0.90 8.31 -14.84
C ALA A 285 0.14 9.34 -15.30
N TRP A 286 1.41 8.93 -15.42
CA TRP A 286 2.45 9.78 -15.99
C TRP A 286 2.19 10.11 -17.47
N ASP A 287 1.86 9.10 -18.28
CA ASP A 287 1.60 9.29 -19.71
C ASP A 287 0.42 10.26 -19.93
N LEU A 288 -0.67 10.09 -19.15
CA LEU A 288 -1.80 11.02 -19.19
C LEU A 288 -1.42 12.43 -18.71
N ALA A 289 -0.58 12.56 -17.67
CA ALA A 289 -0.14 13.86 -17.20
C ALA A 289 0.70 14.59 -18.26
N VAL A 290 1.58 13.89 -18.97
CA VAL A 290 2.37 14.47 -20.07
C VAL A 290 1.46 14.95 -21.20
N GLN A 291 0.47 14.16 -21.60
CA GLN A 291 -0.55 14.58 -22.58
C GLN A 291 -1.24 15.86 -22.14
N LEU A 292 -1.65 15.95 -20.86
CA LEU A 292 -2.28 17.15 -20.31
C LEU A 292 -1.36 18.38 -20.33
N TYR A 293 -0.04 18.21 -20.12
CA TYR A 293 0.92 19.32 -20.16
C TYR A 293 1.09 19.92 -21.56
N GLU A 294 1.02 19.06 -22.58
CA GLU A 294 1.18 19.42 -23.99
C GLU A 294 -0.12 19.98 -24.59
N GLY A 295 -1.20 20.04 -23.81
CA GLY A 295 -2.53 20.46 -24.26
C GLY A 295 -3.41 19.32 -24.78
N GLY A 296 -2.87 18.11 -24.90
CA GLY A 296 -3.52 16.91 -25.43
C GLY A 296 -4.59 16.28 -24.52
N GLY A 297 -4.89 16.85 -23.35
CA GLY A 297 -6.05 16.45 -22.55
C GLY A 297 -7.36 17.16 -22.93
N GLY A 298 -7.32 18.04 -23.94
CA GLY A 298 -8.48 18.61 -24.64
C GLY A 298 -8.82 17.89 -25.96
N GLY A 299 -7.97 16.94 -26.37
CA GLY A 299 -8.13 16.14 -27.58
C GLY A 299 -9.41 15.31 -27.54
N CYS A 300 -10.29 15.50 -28.52
CA CYS A 300 -11.38 14.57 -28.79
C CYS A 300 -10.77 13.20 -29.14
N ALA A 301 -11.46 12.09 -28.82
CA ALA A 301 -10.93 10.74 -29.05
C ALA A 301 -10.59 10.47 -30.53
N GLU A 302 -11.12 11.29 -31.42
CA GLU A 302 -10.92 11.30 -32.85
C GLU A 302 -9.58 11.93 -33.30
N ASP A 303 -8.88 12.68 -32.44
CA ASP A 303 -7.51 13.17 -32.65
C ASP A 303 -6.51 12.08 -32.21
N ILE A 304 -6.32 11.11 -33.11
CA ILE A 304 -5.55 9.88 -32.86
C ILE A 304 -4.05 10.18 -32.79
N ASN A 305 -3.57 11.23 -33.47
CA ASN A 305 -2.15 11.59 -33.46
C ASN A 305 -1.81 12.66 -32.40
N GLY A 306 -2.81 13.26 -31.76
CA GLY A 306 -2.66 14.25 -30.70
C GLY A 306 -2.14 15.60 -31.20
N ASP A 307 -2.39 15.95 -32.47
CA ASP A 307 -1.93 17.21 -33.07
C ASP A 307 -2.90 18.40 -32.84
N GLY A 308 -4.04 18.14 -32.19
CA GLY A 308 -5.08 19.11 -31.87
C GLY A 308 -6.11 19.32 -32.98
N VAL A 309 -6.05 18.57 -34.09
CA VAL A 309 -6.99 18.73 -35.20
C VAL A 309 -7.31 17.38 -35.83
N VAL A 310 -8.58 16.98 -35.79
CA VAL A 310 -9.03 15.77 -36.49
C VAL A 310 -8.96 15.96 -38.01
N ASN A 311 -7.97 15.31 -38.63
CA ASN A 311 -7.65 15.49 -40.03
C ASN A 311 -7.20 14.19 -40.73
N ALA A 312 -6.60 14.34 -41.91
CA ALA A 312 -6.15 13.21 -42.70
C ALA A 312 -5.04 12.38 -42.02
N ALA A 313 -4.30 12.97 -41.09
CA ALA A 313 -3.30 12.28 -40.29
C ALA A 313 -3.95 11.25 -39.34
N ASP A 314 -5.03 11.62 -38.66
CA ASP A 314 -5.79 10.72 -37.78
C ASP A 314 -6.44 9.59 -38.56
N LEU A 315 -7.03 9.92 -39.71
CA LEU A 315 -7.54 8.90 -40.63
C LEU A 315 -6.44 7.95 -41.08
N GLY A 316 -5.23 8.46 -41.34
CA GLY A 316 -4.06 7.66 -41.66
C GLY A 316 -3.69 6.69 -40.53
N SER A 317 -3.67 7.19 -39.28
CA SER A 317 -3.42 6.38 -38.09
C SER A 317 -4.50 5.32 -37.88
N LEU A 318 -5.77 5.65 -38.08
CA LEU A 318 -6.89 4.72 -37.98
C LEU A 318 -6.80 3.61 -39.02
N ILE A 319 -6.59 3.96 -40.29
CA ILE A 319 -6.46 2.99 -41.38
C ILE A 319 -5.23 2.10 -41.15
N GLY A 320 -4.13 2.67 -40.64
CA GLY A 320 -2.92 1.91 -40.30
C GLY A 320 -3.14 0.86 -39.21
N ASN A 321 -4.12 1.07 -38.33
CA ASN A 321 -4.49 0.17 -37.24
C ASN A 321 -5.76 -0.63 -37.51
N TRP A 322 -6.28 -0.64 -38.75
CA TRP A 322 -7.55 -1.28 -39.07
C TRP A 322 -7.55 -2.78 -38.72
N GLY A 323 -8.55 -3.21 -37.96
CA GLY A 323 -8.68 -4.60 -37.49
C GLY A 323 -7.76 -4.95 -36.32
N CYS A 324 -7.08 -3.97 -35.71
CA CYS A 324 -6.43 -4.16 -34.41
C CYS A 324 -7.48 -4.58 -33.37
N THR A 325 -7.12 -5.52 -32.50
CA THR A 325 -7.99 -6.00 -31.41
C THR A 325 -7.23 -6.03 -30.08
N GLY A 326 -7.88 -5.59 -29.01
CA GLY A 326 -7.31 -5.58 -27.65
C GLY A 326 -7.08 -4.16 -27.11
N PRO A 327 -6.67 -4.05 -25.84
CA PRO A 327 -6.62 -2.77 -25.13
C PRO A 327 -5.52 -1.81 -25.62
N ASP A 328 -4.54 -2.31 -26.38
CA ASP A 328 -3.38 -1.53 -26.86
C ASP A 328 -3.64 -0.87 -28.23
N CYS A 329 -4.86 -0.95 -28.76
CA CYS A 329 -5.21 -0.41 -30.07
C CYS A 329 -5.46 1.11 -30.00
N VAL A 330 -4.43 1.89 -30.35
CA VAL A 330 -4.45 3.37 -30.27
C VAL A 330 -5.52 4.07 -31.12
N ALA A 331 -6.13 3.38 -32.08
CA ALA A 331 -7.18 3.92 -32.94
C ALA A 331 -8.58 3.35 -32.64
N ASP A 332 -8.75 2.65 -31.51
CA ASP A 332 -10.05 2.21 -31.00
C ASP A 332 -10.72 3.38 -30.26
N VAL A 333 -11.30 4.27 -31.06
CA VAL A 333 -11.86 5.55 -30.62
C VAL A 333 -13.06 5.34 -29.71
N ASN A 334 -13.87 4.30 -29.96
CA ASN A 334 -15.06 4.01 -29.17
C ASN A 334 -14.82 3.04 -28.00
N GLN A 335 -13.60 2.50 -27.88
CA GLN A 335 -13.14 1.56 -26.85
C GLN A 335 -13.96 0.26 -26.80
N ASP A 336 -14.43 -0.24 -27.96
CA ASP A 336 -15.16 -1.51 -28.07
C ASP A 336 -14.24 -2.73 -28.21
N GLY A 337 -12.93 -2.49 -28.27
CA GLY A 337 -11.87 -3.49 -28.35
C GLY A 337 -11.47 -3.87 -29.78
N ILE A 338 -12.01 -3.21 -30.81
CA ILE A 338 -11.67 -3.48 -32.21
C ILE A 338 -11.73 -2.23 -33.11
N VAL A 339 -10.62 -1.89 -33.75
CA VAL A 339 -10.57 -0.78 -34.73
C VAL A 339 -11.31 -1.16 -36.00
N ASN A 340 -12.45 -0.53 -36.25
CA ASN A 340 -13.32 -0.84 -37.37
C ASN A 340 -14.08 0.37 -37.93
N SER A 341 -15.12 0.11 -38.72
CA SER A 341 -15.97 1.14 -39.31
C SER A 341 -16.70 2.02 -38.30
N ALA A 342 -16.90 1.56 -37.06
CA ALA A 342 -17.48 2.35 -35.98
C ALA A 342 -16.54 3.50 -35.60
N ASP A 343 -15.25 3.22 -35.41
CA ASP A 343 -14.22 4.23 -35.13
C ASP A 343 -14.05 5.21 -36.28
N LEU A 344 -14.04 4.68 -37.51
CA LEU A 344 -13.98 5.52 -38.72
C LEU A 344 -15.14 6.51 -38.78
N GLY A 345 -16.33 6.08 -38.37
CA GLY A 345 -17.52 6.93 -38.31
C GLY A 345 -17.34 8.10 -37.34
N LEU A 346 -16.66 7.88 -36.22
CA LEU A 346 -16.36 8.92 -35.24
C LEU A 346 -15.33 9.91 -35.80
N VAL A 347 -14.20 9.43 -36.31
CA VAL A 347 -13.15 10.28 -36.90
C VAL A 347 -13.67 11.15 -38.05
N ILE A 348 -14.48 10.57 -38.95
CA ILE A 348 -15.10 11.36 -40.03
C ILE A 348 -16.14 12.34 -39.48
N GLY A 349 -16.88 11.96 -38.44
CA GLY A 349 -17.87 12.81 -37.78
C GLY A 349 -17.27 14.05 -37.10
N ALA A 350 -16.04 13.94 -36.63
CA ALA A 350 -15.31 15.01 -35.95
C ALA A 350 -14.37 15.81 -36.87
N TRP A 351 -14.43 15.62 -38.19
CA TRP A 351 -13.48 16.23 -39.13
C TRP A 351 -13.37 17.76 -39.02
N ASN A 352 -12.13 18.28 -38.95
CA ASN A 352 -11.80 19.69 -38.72
C ASN A 352 -12.39 20.28 -37.42
N GLN A 353 -12.67 19.46 -36.40
CA GLN A 353 -12.92 19.99 -35.06
C GLN A 353 -11.58 20.30 -34.40
N ASP A 354 -11.50 21.50 -33.80
CA ASP A 354 -10.39 21.87 -32.93
C ASP A 354 -10.55 21.13 -31.60
N CYS A 355 -9.53 20.38 -31.25
CA CYS A 355 -9.38 19.63 -30.02
C CYS A 355 -8.01 19.99 -29.39
#